data_AF-X1A030-F1
#
_entry.id   AF-X1A030-F1
#
_cell.length_a   1.000
_cell.length_b   1.000
_cell.length_c   1.000
_cell.angle_alpha   90.00
_cell.angle_beta   90.00
_cell.angle_gamma   90.00
#
_symmetry.space_group_name_H-M   'P 1'
#
loop_
_entity.id
_entity.type
_entity.pdbx_description
1 polymer ?
#
loop_
_entity_poly.entity_id
_entity_poly.type
_entity_poly.pdbx_seq_one_letter_code
_entity_poly.pdbx_strand_id
1 'polypeptide(L)'
;MTQLISATLTKEAAEIYNNWEKQTKSKKISLMICEQHTNLMRMDAMQKQIDTKNKLMAKVIWELSENPIHKSLCSRLNESLIGTLHYQYGLDS
;
A
#
# COMPACT_ATOMS: atom_id res chain seq x y z
N MET A 1 -18.43 8.17 -25.94
CA MET A 1 -17.58 7.84 -24.77
C MET A 1 -18.37 7.21 -23.60
N THR A 2 -19.62 6.80 -23.80
CA THR A 2 -20.53 6.37 -22.71
C THR A 2 -20.39 4.89 -22.31
N GLN A 3 -19.62 4.08 -23.04
CA GLN A 3 -19.66 2.61 -22.93
C GLN A 3 -18.48 1.97 -22.17
N LEU A 4 -17.34 2.65 -22.01
CA LEU A 4 -16.16 2.03 -21.38
C LEU A 4 -16.28 1.93 -19.86
N ILE A 5 -16.89 2.93 -19.21
CA ILE A 5 -17.00 2.96 -17.74
C ILE A 5 -18.06 1.97 -17.25
N SER A 6 -19.21 1.87 -17.93
CA SER A 6 -20.25 0.93 -17.52
C SER A 6 -19.83 -0.54 -17.66
N ALA A 7 -18.86 -0.83 -18.52
CA ALA A 7 -18.36 -2.19 -18.75
C ALA A 7 -17.33 -2.66 -17.72
N THR A 8 -16.70 -1.73 -16.98
CA THR A 8 -15.67 -2.04 -15.97
C THR A 8 -16.16 -1.97 -14.53
N LEU A 9 -17.40 -1.52 -14.31
CA LEU A 9 -18.01 -1.46 -12.99
C LEU A 9 -18.58 -2.82 -12.57
N THR A 10 -18.43 -3.16 -11.30
CA THR A 10 -19.19 -4.25 -10.69
C THR A 10 -20.69 -3.93 -10.74
N LYS A 11 -21.55 -4.94 -10.59
CA LYS A 11 -23.02 -4.73 -10.61
C LYS A 11 -23.47 -3.66 -9.61
N GLU A 12 -22.93 -3.73 -8.40
CA GLU A 12 -23.18 -2.75 -7.32
C GLU A 12 -22.72 -1.34 -7.70
N ALA A 13 -21.52 -1.21 -8.27
CA ALA A 13 -20.98 0.08 -8.67
C ALA A 13 -21.73 0.68 -9.88
N ALA A 14 -22.24 -0.17 -10.78
CA ALA A 14 -23.07 0.24 -11.91
C ALA A 14 -24.44 0.77 -11.44
N GLU A 15 -25.06 0.15 -10.42
CA GLU A 15 -26.30 0.65 -9.81
C GLU A 15 -26.11 2.05 -9.22
N ILE A 16 -25.04 2.25 -8.45
CA ILE A 16 -24.71 3.57 -7.87
C ILE A 16 -24.48 4.59 -8.98
N TYR A 17 -23.69 4.24 -10.00
CA TYR A 17 -23.41 5.11 -11.15
C TYR A 17 -24.69 5.47 -11.92
N ASN A 18 -25.60 4.52 -12.10
CA ASN A 18 -26.85 4.73 -12.83
C ASN A 18 -27.80 5.66 -12.09
N ASN A 19 -27.80 5.61 -10.74
CA ASN A 19 -28.59 6.47 -9.87
C ASN A 19 -28.08 7.92 -9.76
N TRP A 20 -26.89 8.24 -10.29
CA TRP A 20 -26.41 9.62 -10.34
C TRP A 20 -27.12 10.45 -11.42
N GLU A 21 -27.20 11.76 -11.19
CA GLU A 21 -27.74 12.70 -12.17
C GLU A 21 -26.85 12.77 -13.42
N LYS A 22 -27.45 12.63 -14.62
CA LYS A 22 -26.76 12.45 -15.92
C LYS A 22 -25.60 13.44 -16.18
N GLN A 23 -25.77 14.70 -15.80
CA GLN A 23 -24.76 15.74 -16.07
C GLN A 23 -23.64 15.80 -15.02
N THR A 24 -23.78 15.11 -13.89
CA THR A 24 -22.79 15.14 -12.79
C THR A 24 -21.82 13.96 -12.82
N LYS A 25 -22.14 12.89 -13.55
CA LYS A 25 -21.39 11.62 -13.54
C LYS A 25 -19.92 11.79 -13.91
N SER A 26 -19.65 12.44 -15.04
CA SER A 26 -18.28 12.66 -15.52
C SER A 26 -17.46 13.53 -14.57
N LYS A 27 -18.07 14.56 -13.98
CA LYS A 27 -17.41 15.44 -13.00
C LYS A 27 -17.05 14.67 -11.73
N LYS A 28 -17.98 13.86 -11.19
CA LYS A 28 -17.73 13.02 -10.02
C LYS A 28 -16.62 12.01 -10.25
N ILE A 29 -16.66 11.30 -11.38
CA ILE A 29 -15.61 10.33 -11.74
C ILE A 29 -14.26 11.03 -11.89
N SER A 30 -14.21 12.18 -12.56
CA SER A 30 -12.96 12.94 -12.72
C SER A 30 -12.37 13.35 -11.37
N LEU A 31 -13.20 13.77 -10.41
CA LEU A 31 -12.74 14.10 -9.05
C LEU A 31 -12.20 12.86 -8.34
N MET A 32 -12.93 11.74 -8.39
CA MET A 32 -12.50 10.48 -7.77
C MET A 32 -11.17 9.99 -8.35
N ILE A 33 -10.94 10.14 -9.67
CA ILE A 33 -9.68 9.78 -10.31
C ILE A 33 -8.53 10.65 -9.80
N CYS A 34 -8.72 11.98 -9.72
CA CYS A 34 -7.69 12.90 -9.21
C CYS A 34 -7.35 12.65 -7.73
N GLU A 35 -8.36 12.41 -6.91
CA GLU A 35 -8.20 12.06 -5.49
C GLU A 35 -7.46 10.74 -5.34
N GLN A 36 -7.87 9.71 -6.09
CA GLN A 36 -7.23 8.41 -6.05
C GLN A 36 -5.78 8.47 -6.54
N HIS A 37 -5.49 9.24 -7.59
CA HIS A 37 -4.12 9.45 -8.05
C HIS A 37 -3.26 10.08 -6.94
N THR A 38 -3.78 11.09 -6.24
CA THR A 38 -3.07 11.71 -5.11
C THR A 38 -2.83 10.72 -3.98
N ASN A 39 -3.80 9.86 -3.67
CA ASN A 39 -3.65 8.82 -2.65
C ASN A 39 -2.58 7.79 -3.05
N LEU A 40 -2.56 7.35 -4.31
CA LEU A 40 -1.53 6.44 -4.82
C LEU A 40 -0.13 7.06 -4.72
N MET A 41 0.02 8.34 -5.07
CA MET A 41 1.30 9.05 -4.93
C MET A 41 1.77 9.13 -3.47
N ARG A 42 0.84 9.35 -2.52
CA ARG A 42 1.16 9.33 -1.08
C ARG A 42 1.57 7.94 -0.60
N MET A 43 0.85 6.90 -1.03
CA MET A 43 1.19 5.52 -0.71
C MET A 43 2.59 5.14 -1.22
N ASP A 44 2.90 5.48 -2.47
CA ASP A 44 4.23 5.25 -3.05
C ASP A 44 5.34 5.99 -2.27
N ALA A 45 5.11 7.26 -1.90
CA ALA A 45 6.06 8.01 -1.08
C ALA A 45 6.27 7.38 0.30
N MET A 46 5.21 6.94 0.97
CA MET A 46 5.30 6.25 2.26
C MET A 46 6.05 4.93 2.12
N GLN A 47 5.79 4.14 1.07
CA GLN A 47 6.49 2.88 0.82
C GLN A 47 7.99 3.12 0.64
N LYS A 48 8.39 4.10 -0.18
CA LYS A 48 9.81 4.46 -0.37
C LYS A 48 10.50 4.89 0.92
N GLN A 49 9.79 5.61 1.79
CA GLN A 49 10.32 6.01 3.09
C GLN A 49 10.51 4.80 4.01
N ILE A 50 9.54 3.87 4.05
CA ILE A 50 9.64 2.62 4.81
C ILE A 50 10.83 1.81 4.31
N ASP A 51 11.00 1.64 3.00
CA ASP A 51 12.10 0.88 2.42
C ASP A 51 13.46 1.48 2.79
N THR A 52 13.57 2.81 2.80
CA THR A 52 14.79 3.52 3.21
C THR A 52 15.09 3.27 4.69
N LYS A 53 14.09 3.37 5.56
CA LYS A 53 14.24 3.07 7.00
C LYS A 53 14.66 1.62 7.22
N ASN A 54 14.05 0.67 6.51
CA ASN A 54 14.38 -0.75 6.61
C ASN A 54 15.84 -1.02 6.21
N LYS A 55 16.31 -0.40 5.13
CA LYS A 55 17.72 -0.50 4.71
C LYS A 55 18.68 0.06 5.77
N LEU A 56 18.35 1.19 6.39
CA LEU A 56 19.16 1.77 7.46
C LEU A 56 19.16 0.89 8.71
N MET A 57 18.00 0.38 9.13
CA MET A 57 17.89 -0.54 10.26
C MET A 57 18.72 -1.81 10.02
N ALA A 58 18.66 -2.40 8.82
CA ALA A 58 19.48 -3.56 8.47
C ALA A 58 20.99 -3.28 8.58
N LYS A 59 21.45 -2.11 8.14
CA LYS A 59 22.85 -1.69 8.29
C LYS A 59 23.26 -1.57 9.76
N VAL A 60 22.44 -0.90 10.57
CA VAL A 60 22.71 -0.73 12.01
C VAL A 60 22.77 -2.08 12.72
N ILE A 61 21.86 -3.00 12.40
CA ILE A 61 21.88 -4.36 12.97
C ILE A 61 23.19 -5.07 12.64
N TRP A 62 23.60 -5.01 11.38
CA TRP A 62 24.85 -5.62 10.92
C TRP A 62 26.08 -5.05 11.64
N GLU A 63 26.17 -3.72 11.74
CA GLU A 63 27.24 -3.03 12.46
C GLU A 63 27.27 -3.37 13.96
N LEU A 64 26.10 -3.65 14.55
CA LEU A 64 25.97 -4.08 15.93
C LEU A 64 26.20 -5.58 16.14
N SER A 65 26.60 -6.36 15.14
CA SER A 65 26.70 -7.83 15.22
C SER A 65 27.52 -8.37 16.40
N GLU A 66 28.57 -7.65 16.82
CA GLU A 66 29.41 -8.01 17.98
C GLU A 66 28.89 -7.44 19.32
N ASN A 67 27.83 -6.63 19.29
CA ASN A 67 27.22 -6.06 20.48
C ASN A 67 26.30 -7.09 21.16
N PRO A 68 26.35 -7.23 22.51
CA PRO A 68 25.48 -8.15 23.25
C PRO A 68 23.98 -7.95 22.98
N ILE A 69 23.55 -6.76 22.56
CA ILE A 69 22.15 -6.41 22.29
C ILE A 69 21.68 -6.95 20.92
N HIS A 70 22.58 -7.29 20.00
CA HIS A 70 22.26 -7.73 18.63
C HIS A 70 21.19 -8.82 18.58
N LYS A 71 21.38 -9.89 19.35
CA LYS A 71 20.45 -11.03 19.38
C LYS A 71 19.05 -10.64 19.88
N SER A 72 18.97 -9.76 20.88
CA SER A 72 17.70 -9.25 21.39
C SER A 72 17.00 -8.36 20.36
N LEU A 73 17.77 -7.52 19.65
CA LEU A 73 17.24 -6.63 18.61
C LEU A 73 16.64 -7.43 17.44
N CYS A 74 17.37 -8.43 16.94
CA CYS A 74 16.91 -9.30 15.86
C CYS A 74 15.66 -10.10 16.26
N SER A 75 15.59 -10.63 17.47
CA SER A 75 14.39 -11.35 17.96
C SER A 75 13.16 -10.44 17.95
N ARG A 76 13.27 -9.23 18.51
CA ARG A 76 12.15 -8.28 18.59
C ARG A 76 11.71 -7.76 17.21
N LEU A 77 12.64 -7.59 16.29
CA LEU A 77 12.33 -7.24 14.90
C LEU A 77 11.60 -8.38 14.20
N ASN A 78 12.07 -9.61 14.35
CA ASN A 78 11.39 -10.78 13.80
C ASN A 78 9.98 -10.94 14.38
N GLU A 79 9.80 -10.71 15.68
CA GLU A 79 8.49 -10.69 16.33
C GLU A 79 7.57 -9.60 15.76
N SER A 80 8.11 -8.41 15.46
CA SER A 80 7.34 -7.33 14.84
C SER A 80 6.89 -7.63 13.40
N LEU A 81 7.53 -8.60 12.75
CA LEU A 81 7.17 -9.08 11.41
C LEU A 81 6.09 -10.17 11.45
N ILE A 82 5.81 -10.77 12.62
CA ILE A 82 4.76 -11.78 12.77
C ILE A 82 3.40 -11.17 12.43
N GLY A 83 2.68 -11.81 11.49
CA GLY A 83 1.38 -11.32 11.00
C GLY A 83 1.47 -10.34 9.84
N THR A 84 2.68 -10.01 9.36
CA THR A 84 2.86 -9.32 8.08
C THR A 84 2.87 -10.31 6.92
N LEU A 85 2.58 -9.83 5.70
CA LEU A 85 2.67 -10.63 4.47
C LEU A 85 4.04 -11.30 4.29
N HIS A 86 5.12 -10.66 4.76
CA HIS A 86 6.48 -11.20 4.74
C HIS A 86 6.60 -12.50 5.55
N TYR A 87 5.96 -12.57 6.72
CA TYR A 87 5.92 -13.76 7.56
C TYR A 87 4.94 -14.83 7.02
N GLN A 88 3.81 -14.42 6.42
CA GLN A 88 2.79 -15.33 5.89
C GLN A 88 3.18 -16.03 4.58
N TYR A 89 3.95 -15.36 3.71
CA TYR A 89 4.32 -15.88 2.39
C TYR A 89 5.81 -16.22 2.26
N GLY A 90 6.53 -16.30 3.39
CA GLY A 90 7.94 -16.67 3.51
C GLY A 90 8.65 -16.85 2.18
N LEU A 91 9.20 -15.75 1.64
CA LEU A 91 10.23 -15.82 0.58
C LEU A 91 11.58 -16.27 1.17
N ASP A 92 11.53 -17.09 2.21
CA ASP A 92 12.64 -17.86 2.72
C ASP A 92 12.34 -19.30 2.32
N SER A 93 12.97 -19.65 1.19
CA SER A 93 13.28 -21.00 0.71
C SER A 93 13.67 -21.98 1.82
#